data_AF-A0A1U9P244-F1
#
_entry.id   AF-A0A1U9P244-F1
#
_cell.length_a   1.000
_cell.length_b   1.000
_cell.length_c   1.000
_cell.angle_alpha   90.00
_cell.angle_beta   90.00
_cell.angle_gamma   90.00
#
_symmetry.space_group_name_H-M   'P 1'
#
loop_
_entity.id
_entity.type
_entity.pdbx_description
1 polymer ?
#
loop_
_entity_poly.entity_id
_entity_poly.type
_entity_poly.pdbx_seq_one_letter_code
_entity_poly.pdbx_strand_id
1 'polypeptide(L)'
;MQHDQQGDGSPMTTGSRRPHRLRLLLISGGLALTLAGGGAAAYKFGLFSDIGDPVSFGKVQEKTATASEALPEVLMPTGPAASFVRTSRLPDGTQVGKATLTGKKSGFTGDVWVWVPKEYDDPKYAKSGFPVLISLPGGRGYPTNYWGTGPGLGLQQAVADGAKSGKSLPFILIMPVTNADTKHHFDGSDIPGQPKMGTWMADDVPDFAKANFRTFTSRDGWAFMGSSAGGFNGFKQLLKYPDRFKAAIASGTDIVPDSPLWNGNTQAMDQNNPEKLAAKLIDAGGPDVYINFQIGTKETGREQAEKFMKEYGKGPVHTSLQVIQDGEHNGKSYVRGMREGSLEWISKVMKGPTPDPGVR
;
A
#
# COMPACT_ATOMS: atom_id res chain seq x y z
N MET A 1 6.88 63.56 80.74
CA MET A 1 6.66 63.42 82.20
C MET A 1 5.22 62.95 82.36
N GLN A 2 4.85 61.76 82.81
CA GLN A 2 5.46 60.68 83.60
C GLN A 2 5.16 59.34 82.86
N HIS A 3 6.17 58.49 82.60
CA HIS A 3 6.68 57.39 83.46
C HIS A 3 5.64 56.28 83.67
N ASP A 4 5.85 55.09 83.07
CA ASP A 4 6.54 53.91 83.65
C ASP A 4 5.45 52.87 84.03
N GLN A 5 5.61 51.55 84.11
CA GLN A 5 6.74 50.64 84.32
C GLN A 5 6.22 49.19 84.24
N GLN A 6 7.15 48.22 84.06
CA GLN A 6 7.21 46.86 84.67
C GLN A 6 6.03 45.88 84.43
N GLY A 7 6.19 44.55 84.40
CA GLY A 7 7.26 43.65 84.79
C GLY A 7 6.61 42.35 85.35
N ASP A 8 7.18 41.20 84.98
CA ASP A 8 7.12 39.86 85.61
C ASP A 8 5.84 38.97 85.65
N GLY A 9 6.07 37.67 85.41
CA GLY A 9 5.37 36.58 86.12
C GLY A 9 4.77 35.42 85.30
N SER A 10 5.58 34.40 84.95
CA SER A 10 5.25 33.07 84.36
C SER A 10 4.41 32.15 85.29
N PRO A 11 4.16 30.82 85.08
CA PRO A 11 4.42 29.88 83.94
C PRO A 11 3.31 28.79 83.67
N MET A 12 3.68 27.77 82.86
CA MET A 12 3.13 26.39 82.68
C MET A 12 2.18 26.18 81.47
N THR A 13 2.31 25.19 80.58
CA THR A 13 2.86 23.81 80.67
C THR A 13 3.05 23.17 79.27
N THR A 14 4.06 22.28 79.17
CA THR A 14 4.15 21.01 78.36
C THR A 14 3.91 21.04 76.83
N GLY A 15 4.68 20.35 75.97
CA GLY A 15 5.67 19.30 76.17
C GLY A 15 6.30 18.81 74.85
N SER A 16 7.49 18.24 75.02
CA SER A 16 8.25 17.27 74.20
C SER A 16 8.21 17.28 72.66
N ARG A 17 9.38 17.58 72.07
CA ARG A 17 9.81 17.26 70.69
C ARG A 17 10.52 15.89 70.61
N ARG A 18 10.32 15.18 69.49
CA ARG A 18 11.23 14.20 68.83
C ARG A 18 10.68 13.85 67.42
N PRO A 19 11.47 13.34 66.45
CA PRO A 19 12.55 14.02 65.72
C PRO A 19 12.32 14.05 64.18
N HIS A 20 12.95 15.01 63.50
CA HIS A 20 13.06 15.10 62.04
C HIS A 20 14.01 14.02 61.50
N ARG A 21 13.52 13.14 60.59
CA ARG A 21 14.26 12.53 59.46
C ARG A 21 13.38 11.49 58.75
N LEU A 22 12.60 11.92 57.75
CA LEU A 22 12.21 11.17 56.55
C LEU A 22 11.22 12.04 55.77
N ARG A 23 11.64 12.66 54.66
CA ARG A 23 10.78 13.16 53.56
C ARG A 23 11.65 13.90 52.56
N LEU A 24 12.41 13.16 51.75
CA LEU A 24 13.08 13.72 50.57
C LEU A 24 13.15 12.73 49.39
N LEU A 25 12.24 11.76 49.33
CA LEU A 25 12.18 10.77 48.23
C LEU A 25 10.78 10.53 47.63
N LEU A 26 9.81 11.41 47.87
CA LEU A 26 8.43 11.23 47.34
C LEU A 26 7.98 12.30 46.33
N ILE A 27 8.84 13.23 45.92
CA ILE A 27 8.46 14.26 44.93
C ILE A 27 9.00 13.95 43.52
N SER A 28 10.07 13.15 43.39
CA SER A 28 10.63 12.76 42.09
C SER A 28 9.98 11.51 41.47
N GLY A 29 9.39 10.60 42.26
CA GLY A 29 8.71 9.40 41.74
C GLY A 29 7.31 9.65 41.19
N GLY A 30 6.56 10.58 41.80
CA GLY A 30 5.19 10.91 41.40
C GLY A 30 5.12 11.60 40.03
N LEU A 31 6.09 12.45 39.69
CA LEU A 31 6.12 13.18 38.42
C LEU A 31 6.50 12.28 37.23
N ALA A 32 7.37 11.28 37.45
CA ALA A 32 7.74 10.31 36.42
C ALA A 32 6.59 9.32 36.13
N LEU A 33 5.84 8.91 37.15
CA LEU A 33 4.68 8.02 36.99
C LEU A 33 3.47 8.74 36.36
N THR A 34 3.26 10.03 36.61
CA THR A 34 2.20 10.81 35.94
C THR A 34 2.55 11.14 34.48
N LEU A 35 3.83 11.37 34.14
CA LEU A 35 4.25 11.55 32.75
C LEU A 35 4.22 10.23 31.95
N ALA A 36 4.66 9.12 32.54
CA ALA A 36 4.61 7.80 31.88
C ALA A 36 3.17 7.28 31.73
N GLY A 37 2.35 7.41 32.79
CA GLY A 37 0.93 7.03 32.76
C GLY A 37 0.08 7.94 31.86
N GLY A 38 0.33 9.24 31.88
CA GLY A 38 -0.30 10.22 31.00
C GLY A 38 0.09 10.05 29.54
N GLY A 39 1.36 9.76 29.25
CA GLY A 39 1.85 9.46 27.90
C GLY A 39 1.27 8.16 27.33
N ALA A 40 1.18 7.10 28.14
CA ALA A 40 0.55 5.84 27.74
C ALA A 40 -0.97 5.98 27.53
N ALA A 41 -1.66 6.74 28.37
CA ALA A 41 -3.07 7.07 28.18
C ALA A 41 -3.27 7.93 26.92
N ALA A 42 -2.48 8.97 26.72
CA ALA A 42 -2.55 9.83 25.54
C ALA A 42 -2.23 9.07 24.23
N TYR A 43 -1.29 8.12 24.26
CA TYR A 43 -1.04 7.21 23.13
C TYR A 43 -2.22 6.26 22.88
N LYS A 44 -2.82 5.71 23.95
CA LYS A 44 -4.02 4.84 23.86
C LYS A 44 -5.28 5.58 23.41
N PHE A 45 -5.38 6.87 23.70
CA PHE A 45 -6.50 7.76 23.31
C PHE A 45 -6.22 8.59 22.05
N GLY A 46 -5.09 8.39 21.38
CA GLY A 46 -4.75 9.10 20.15
C GLY A 46 -4.46 10.60 20.29
N LEU A 47 -4.25 11.11 21.51
CA LEU A 47 -3.97 12.52 21.80
C LEU A 47 -2.64 13.04 21.21
N PHE A 48 -1.75 12.13 20.78
CA PHE A 48 -0.52 12.44 20.04
C PHE A 48 -0.46 11.72 18.67
N SER A 49 -1.61 11.22 18.21
CA SER A 49 -1.70 10.51 16.94
C SER A 49 -1.99 11.51 15.83
N ASP A 50 -1.12 11.53 14.83
CA ASP A 50 -1.27 12.35 13.62
C ASP A 50 -2.12 11.65 12.54
N ILE A 51 -2.75 10.53 12.90
CA ILE A 51 -3.70 9.79 12.06
C ILE A 51 -4.98 10.61 11.90
N GLY A 52 -5.43 10.77 10.66
CA GLY A 52 -6.55 11.64 10.29
C GLY A 52 -6.11 13.01 9.80
N ASP A 53 -4.89 13.45 10.12
CA ASP A 53 -4.36 14.73 9.62
C ASP A 53 -4.08 14.67 8.11
N PRO A 54 -4.09 15.83 7.42
CA PRO A 54 -3.62 15.94 6.06
C PRO A 54 -2.18 15.42 5.89
N VAL A 55 -1.91 14.75 4.76
CA VAL A 55 -0.58 14.34 4.35
C VAL A 55 -0.34 14.66 2.88
N SER A 56 0.91 15.04 2.56
CA SER A 56 1.35 15.28 1.18
C SER A 56 2.50 14.35 0.84
N PHE A 57 2.61 14.00 -0.43
CA PHE A 57 3.69 13.18 -1.00
C PHE A 57 4.46 14.01 -2.03
N GLY A 58 5.78 13.81 -2.15
CA GLY A 58 6.60 14.51 -3.13
C GLY A 58 7.15 15.86 -2.66
N LYS A 59 7.86 15.89 -1.53
CA LYS A 59 8.45 17.12 -0.96
C LYS A 59 9.39 17.83 -1.94
N VAL A 60 10.06 17.08 -2.81
CA VAL A 60 11.00 17.60 -3.82
C VAL A 60 10.28 18.38 -4.93
N GLN A 61 8.99 18.12 -5.13
CA GLN A 61 8.18 18.73 -6.18
C GLN A 61 7.85 20.20 -5.89
N GLU A 62 7.75 20.60 -4.62
CA GLU A 62 7.50 22.00 -4.23
C GLU A 62 8.65 22.94 -4.59
N LYS A 63 9.86 22.41 -4.86
CA LYS A 63 11.06 23.24 -5.07
C LYS A 63 11.66 23.21 -6.47
N THR A 64 11.33 22.25 -7.35
CA THR A 64 12.33 21.91 -8.41
C THR A 64 11.86 21.48 -9.81
N ALA A 65 10.59 21.55 -10.23
CA ALA A 65 10.30 21.14 -11.62
C ALA A 65 9.14 21.87 -12.30
N THR A 66 9.47 22.64 -13.34
CA THR A 66 8.55 22.87 -14.46
C THR A 66 8.58 21.63 -15.37
N ALA A 67 7.49 21.32 -16.07
CA ALA A 67 7.37 20.12 -16.93
C ALA A 67 8.45 20.00 -18.02
N SER A 68 9.22 21.07 -18.27
CA SER A 68 10.27 21.15 -19.28
C SER A 68 11.56 20.38 -18.95
N GLU A 69 11.74 19.87 -17.72
CA GLU A 69 12.98 19.20 -17.28
C GLU A 69 12.83 17.68 -17.02
N ALA A 70 11.66 17.10 -17.27
CA ALA A 70 11.43 15.68 -17.04
C ALA A 70 12.14 14.80 -18.09
N LEU A 71 12.66 13.64 -17.67
CA LEU A 71 13.27 12.68 -18.58
C LEU A 71 12.22 12.14 -19.59
N PRO A 72 12.64 11.66 -20.78
CA PRO A 72 11.73 11.00 -21.72
C PRO A 72 10.92 9.88 -21.03
N GLU A 73 9.63 9.81 -21.34
CA GLU A 73 8.66 8.86 -20.79
C GLU A 73 8.35 9.00 -19.28
N VAL A 74 8.74 10.12 -18.66
CA VAL A 74 8.30 10.50 -17.31
C VAL A 74 7.05 11.36 -17.41
N LEU A 75 6.03 10.99 -16.63
CA LEU A 75 4.83 11.81 -16.43
C LEU A 75 4.93 12.50 -15.08
N MET A 76 5.04 13.83 -15.11
CA MET A 76 4.86 14.65 -13.91
C MET A 76 3.38 14.65 -13.49
N PRO A 77 3.05 14.78 -12.19
CA PRO A 77 1.68 14.86 -11.70
C PRO A 77 0.83 15.83 -12.50
N THR A 78 -0.23 15.33 -13.13
CA THR A 78 -1.06 16.12 -14.06
C THR A 78 -2.16 16.91 -13.34
N GLY A 79 -2.44 16.60 -12.08
CA GLY A 79 -3.61 17.06 -11.36
C GLY A 79 -4.93 16.47 -11.88
N PRO A 80 -6.05 16.72 -11.17
CA PRO A 80 -6.12 17.47 -9.91
C PRO A 80 -5.45 16.72 -8.75
N ALA A 81 -4.81 17.46 -7.84
CA ALA A 81 -4.23 16.89 -6.65
C ALA A 81 -5.33 16.42 -5.69
N ALA A 82 -5.20 15.19 -5.19
CA ALA A 82 -6.10 14.61 -4.22
C ALA A 82 -5.75 15.10 -2.81
N SER A 83 -6.77 15.23 -1.97
CA SER A 83 -6.60 15.46 -0.54
C SER A 83 -6.42 14.12 0.16
N PHE A 84 -5.23 13.89 0.73
CA PHE A 84 -4.93 12.68 1.48
C PHE A 84 -5.03 12.91 2.98
N VAL A 85 -5.65 11.95 3.68
CA VAL A 85 -5.59 11.85 5.14
C VAL A 85 -4.65 10.73 5.54
N ARG A 86 -3.80 10.96 6.54
CA ARG A 86 -2.86 9.95 7.04
C ARG A 86 -3.62 8.83 7.73
N THR A 87 -3.38 7.59 7.31
CA THR A 87 -3.96 6.39 7.95
C THR A 87 -2.93 5.54 8.66
N SER A 88 -1.64 5.73 8.37
CA SER A 88 -0.57 5.10 9.13
C SER A 88 0.76 5.84 8.97
N ARG A 89 1.65 5.66 9.95
CA ARG A 89 3.06 6.04 9.90
C ARG A 89 3.90 4.80 10.18
N LEU A 90 4.84 4.52 9.29
CA LEU A 90 5.74 3.37 9.41
C LEU A 90 6.95 3.73 10.28
N PRO A 91 7.65 2.73 10.85
CA PRO A 91 8.83 2.95 11.69
C PRO A 91 9.95 3.74 11.00
N ASP A 92 10.02 3.66 9.67
CA ASP A 92 11.02 4.33 8.86
C ASP A 92 10.66 5.80 8.53
N GLY A 93 9.52 6.28 9.01
CA GLY A 93 9.02 7.65 8.83
C GLY A 93 8.13 7.85 7.60
N THR A 94 8.07 6.86 6.68
CA THR A 94 7.11 6.89 5.56
C THR A 94 5.67 6.75 6.08
N GLN A 95 4.71 7.13 5.26
CA GLN A 95 3.31 7.26 5.66
C GLN A 95 2.39 6.60 4.64
N VAL A 96 1.27 6.07 5.12
CA VAL A 96 0.15 5.67 4.27
C VAL A 96 -0.90 6.78 4.32
N GLY A 97 -1.31 7.26 3.14
CA GLY A 97 -2.39 8.23 2.98
C GLY A 97 -3.61 7.57 2.37
N LYS A 98 -4.79 8.13 2.61
CA LYS A 98 -6.06 7.71 1.99
C LYS A 98 -6.72 8.90 1.31
N ALA A 99 -7.24 8.69 0.11
CA ALA A 99 -8.13 9.62 -0.57
C ALA A 99 -9.39 8.87 -1.02
N THR A 100 -10.51 9.59 -1.12
CA THR A 100 -11.71 9.10 -1.80
C THR A 100 -11.65 9.56 -3.25
N LEU A 101 -11.75 8.62 -4.18
CA LEU A 101 -11.69 8.85 -5.61
C LEU A 101 -13.06 8.58 -6.23
N THR A 102 -13.56 9.55 -6.99
CA THR A 102 -14.68 9.36 -7.92
C THR A 102 -14.12 9.15 -9.32
N GLY A 103 -14.23 7.92 -9.81
CA GLY A 103 -13.77 7.52 -11.14
C GLY A 103 -14.61 8.16 -12.24
N LYS A 104 -13.97 8.90 -13.14
CA LYS A 104 -14.66 9.58 -14.25
C LYS A 104 -15.17 8.59 -15.30
N LYS A 105 -14.48 7.47 -15.48
CA LYS A 105 -14.80 6.47 -16.51
C LYS A 105 -15.72 5.37 -15.97
N SER A 106 -15.45 4.88 -14.75
CA SER A 106 -16.29 3.88 -14.10
C SER A 106 -17.59 4.46 -13.53
N GLY A 107 -17.58 5.74 -13.13
CA GLY A 107 -18.65 6.37 -12.35
C GLY A 107 -18.69 5.90 -10.89
N PHE A 108 -17.74 5.07 -10.46
CA PHE A 108 -17.67 4.53 -9.11
C PHE A 108 -16.91 5.47 -8.17
N THR A 109 -17.37 5.59 -6.93
CA THR A 109 -16.66 6.30 -5.86
C THR A 109 -16.17 5.30 -4.82
N GLY A 110 -14.86 5.30 -4.57
CA GLY A 110 -14.23 4.39 -3.62
C GLY A 110 -12.97 4.97 -2.99
N ASP A 111 -12.54 4.36 -1.88
CA ASP A 111 -11.32 4.76 -1.19
C ASP A 111 -10.07 4.13 -1.85
N VAL A 112 -9.00 4.91 -1.89
CA VAL A 112 -7.68 4.51 -2.38
C VAL A 112 -6.64 4.88 -1.33
N TRP A 113 -5.87 3.89 -0.89
CA TRP A 113 -4.70 4.10 -0.04
C TRP A 113 -3.44 4.22 -0.88
N VAL A 114 -2.48 5.02 -0.42
CA VAL A 114 -1.23 5.27 -1.13
C VAL A 114 -0.05 5.22 -0.19
N TRP A 115 1.07 4.72 -0.69
CA TRP A 115 2.38 4.80 -0.02
C TRP A 115 3.46 5.02 -1.08
N VAL A 116 4.43 5.87 -0.78
CA VAL A 116 5.59 6.11 -1.66
C VAL A 116 6.88 5.69 -0.96
N PRO A 117 7.84 5.14 -1.69
CA PRO A 117 9.14 4.75 -1.14
C PRO A 117 9.99 5.99 -0.88
N LYS A 118 11.01 5.87 -0.01
CA LYS A 118 11.87 7.01 0.37
C LYS A 118 12.61 7.61 -0.81
N GLU A 119 12.97 6.76 -1.77
CA GLU A 119 13.60 7.12 -3.04
C GLU A 119 12.77 8.17 -3.80
N TYR A 120 11.44 8.20 -3.61
CA TYR A 120 10.60 9.21 -4.23
C TYR A 120 10.98 10.64 -3.82
N ASP A 121 11.44 10.85 -2.58
CA ASP A 121 11.89 12.17 -2.11
C ASP A 121 13.42 12.33 -2.16
N ASP A 122 14.16 11.39 -2.75
CA ASP A 122 15.60 11.51 -2.95
C ASP A 122 15.90 12.50 -4.10
N PRO A 123 16.67 13.58 -3.87
CA PRO A 123 17.00 14.57 -4.89
C PRO A 123 17.57 13.98 -6.18
N LYS A 124 18.30 12.86 -6.12
CA LYS A 124 18.85 12.23 -7.34
C LYS A 124 17.76 11.65 -8.23
N TYR A 125 16.56 11.37 -7.72
CA TYR A 125 15.43 10.89 -8.51
C TYR A 125 14.40 11.98 -8.81
N ALA A 126 14.73 13.26 -8.56
CA ALA A 126 13.78 14.37 -8.68
C ALA A 126 13.12 14.48 -10.07
N LYS A 127 13.84 14.08 -11.13
CA LYS A 127 13.41 14.14 -12.54
C LYS A 127 12.93 12.79 -13.09
N SER A 128 12.85 11.77 -12.25
CA SER A 128 12.47 10.42 -12.67
C SER A 128 11.00 10.11 -12.38
N GLY A 129 10.42 9.28 -13.23
CA GLY A 129 9.20 8.53 -12.92
C GLY A 129 9.51 7.38 -11.98
N PHE A 130 8.49 6.92 -11.27
CA PHE A 130 8.54 5.73 -10.43
C PHE A 130 7.56 4.67 -10.95
N PRO A 131 7.91 3.38 -10.84
CA PRO A 131 6.98 2.32 -11.19
C PRO A 131 5.86 2.24 -10.15
N VAL A 132 4.68 1.85 -10.60
CA VAL A 132 3.47 1.73 -9.78
C VAL A 132 3.11 0.26 -9.64
N LEU A 133 2.87 -0.16 -8.39
CA LEU A 133 2.35 -1.47 -8.05
C LEU A 133 0.95 -1.32 -7.44
N ILE A 134 -0.06 -1.57 -8.28
CA ILE A 134 -1.46 -1.54 -7.85
C ILE A 134 -1.73 -2.79 -7.02
N SER A 135 -1.98 -2.61 -5.73
CA SER A 135 -1.94 -3.67 -4.72
C SER A 135 -3.34 -4.04 -4.24
N LEU A 136 -3.80 -5.23 -4.63
CA LEU A 136 -5.20 -5.65 -4.56
C LEU A 136 -5.43 -6.68 -3.44
N PRO A 137 -6.34 -6.43 -2.49
CA PRO A 137 -6.65 -7.35 -1.40
C PRO A 137 -7.52 -8.50 -1.92
N GLY A 138 -7.44 -9.63 -1.22
CA GLY A 138 -8.38 -10.74 -1.38
C GLY A 138 -9.66 -10.55 -0.57
N GLY A 139 -10.52 -11.56 -0.60
CA GLY A 139 -11.78 -11.58 0.16
C GLY A 139 -12.68 -10.39 -0.21
N ARG A 140 -13.20 -9.69 0.82
CA ARG A 140 -14.21 -8.65 0.62
C ARG A 140 -13.71 -7.44 -0.18
N GLY A 141 -12.46 -7.02 0.00
CA GLY A 141 -11.87 -5.89 -0.76
C GLY A 141 -12.63 -4.56 -0.73
N TYR A 142 -13.57 -4.39 0.20
CA TYR A 142 -14.39 -3.20 0.44
C TYR A 142 -14.94 -3.23 1.87
N PRO A 143 -15.12 -2.08 2.56
CA PRO A 143 -14.74 -0.73 2.13
C PRO A 143 -13.25 -0.43 2.32
N THR A 144 -12.47 -1.41 2.77
CA THR A 144 -11.04 -1.24 3.06
C THR A 144 -10.16 -2.11 2.18
N ASN A 145 -8.90 -1.71 2.06
CA ASN A 145 -7.84 -2.52 1.47
C ASN A 145 -6.80 -2.82 2.56
N TYR A 146 -6.66 -4.09 2.95
CA TYR A 146 -5.77 -4.47 4.05
C TYR A 146 -4.29 -4.26 3.76
N TRP A 147 -3.87 -4.07 2.50
CA TRP A 147 -2.50 -3.65 2.19
C TRP A 147 -2.25 -2.21 2.67
N GLY A 148 -3.27 -1.36 2.60
CA GLY A 148 -3.21 0.04 3.05
C GLY A 148 -3.61 0.24 4.52
N THR A 149 -4.57 -0.54 5.03
CA THR A 149 -5.03 -0.43 6.42
C THR A 149 -4.32 -1.37 7.38
N GLY A 150 -3.57 -2.34 6.88
CA GLY A 150 -2.82 -3.32 7.67
C GLY A 150 -1.32 -3.30 7.37
N PRO A 151 -0.60 -2.17 7.52
CA PRO A 151 0.84 -2.09 7.22
C PRO A 151 1.70 -3.07 8.03
N GLY A 152 1.18 -3.60 9.15
CA GLY A 152 1.81 -4.69 9.91
C GLY A 152 1.92 -6.03 9.14
N LEU A 153 1.26 -6.17 7.98
CA LEU A 153 1.51 -7.27 7.05
C LEU A 153 2.89 -7.18 6.40
N GLY A 154 3.47 -5.98 6.33
CA GLY A 154 4.86 -5.76 5.90
C GLY A 154 5.06 -5.55 4.40
N LEU A 155 4.02 -5.26 3.62
CA LEU A 155 4.14 -5.02 2.17
C LEU A 155 5.08 -3.83 1.87
N GLN A 156 4.79 -2.68 2.47
CA GLN A 156 5.59 -1.46 2.32
C GLN A 156 7.05 -1.72 2.72
N GLN A 157 7.26 -2.45 3.82
CA GLN A 157 8.59 -2.83 4.30
C GLN A 157 9.30 -3.78 3.33
N ALA A 158 8.57 -4.73 2.72
CA ALA A 158 9.13 -5.62 1.70
C ALA A 158 9.63 -4.85 0.48
N VAL A 159 8.86 -3.86 0.00
CA VAL A 159 9.27 -2.99 -1.10
C VAL A 159 10.46 -2.12 -0.70
N ALA A 160 10.41 -1.49 0.48
CA ALA A 160 11.50 -0.63 0.97
C ALA A 160 12.83 -1.40 1.16
N ASP A 161 12.79 -2.58 1.81
CA ASP A 161 13.96 -3.43 2.00
C ASP A 161 14.49 -3.97 0.67
N GLY A 162 13.57 -4.33 -0.24
CA GLY A 162 13.90 -4.77 -1.58
C GLY A 162 14.60 -3.66 -2.38
N ALA A 163 14.07 -2.44 -2.36
CA ALA A 163 14.68 -1.28 -3.02
C ALA A 163 16.08 -1.00 -2.48
N LYS A 164 16.23 -0.96 -1.15
CA LYS A 164 17.53 -0.76 -0.50
C LYS A 164 18.56 -1.83 -0.86
N SER A 165 18.13 -3.07 -1.07
CA SER A 165 19.01 -4.20 -1.40
C SER A 165 19.15 -4.47 -2.90
N GLY A 166 18.49 -3.68 -3.77
CA GLY A 166 18.47 -3.88 -5.22
C GLY A 166 17.63 -5.09 -5.68
N LYS A 167 16.84 -5.70 -4.78
CA LYS A 167 15.97 -6.84 -5.06
C LYS A 167 14.53 -6.44 -5.37
N SER A 168 14.19 -5.16 -5.30
CA SER A 168 12.91 -4.63 -5.75
C SER A 168 13.15 -3.27 -6.39
N LEU A 169 12.34 -2.90 -7.37
CA LEU A 169 12.19 -1.48 -7.71
C LEU A 169 11.51 -0.76 -6.54
N PRO A 170 11.77 0.56 -6.36
CA PRO A 170 11.06 1.38 -5.40
C PRO A 170 9.66 1.70 -5.95
N PHE A 171 8.70 0.80 -5.75
CA PHE A 171 7.34 1.00 -6.25
C PHE A 171 6.56 2.04 -5.44
N ILE A 172 5.82 2.90 -6.13
CA ILE A 172 4.64 3.55 -5.54
C ILE A 172 3.56 2.49 -5.36
N LEU A 173 3.02 2.38 -4.15
CA LEU A 173 1.93 1.47 -3.85
C LEU A 173 0.61 2.21 -3.92
N ILE A 174 -0.26 1.77 -4.83
CA ILE A 174 -1.63 2.26 -4.95
C ILE A 174 -2.56 1.12 -4.57
N MET A 175 -3.34 1.32 -3.52
CA MET A 175 -4.10 0.28 -2.83
C MET A 175 -5.59 0.63 -2.87
N PRO A 176 -6.28 0.44 -3.99
CA PRO A 176 -7.71 0.74 -4.11
C PRO A 176 -8.59 -0.35 -3.48
N VAL A 177 -9.85 -0.02 -3.19
CA VAL A 177 -10.88 -1.06 -3.04
C VAL A 177 -11.08 -1.83 -4.35
N THR A 178 -11.49 -3.09 -4.26
CA THR A 178 -11.67 -3.98 -5.43
C THR A 178 -13.11 -4.38 -5.72
N ASN A 179 -14.01 -4.24 -4.75
CA ASN A 179 -15.44 -4.48 -4.91
C ASN A 179 -16.23 -3.20 -4.61
N ALA A 180 -17.47 -3.12 -5.10
CA ALA A 180 -18.33 -1.96 -4.90
C ALA A 180 -19.17 -2.01 -3.61
N ASP A 181 -19.25 -3.18 -2.97
CA ASP A 181 -19.97 -3.38 -1.72
C ASP A 181 -19.36 -4.53 -0.90
N THR A 182 -19.91 -4.80 0.28
CA THR A 182 -19.42 -5.82 1.22
C THR A 182 -20.01 -7.22 1.01
N LYS A 183 -20.91 -7.39 0.03
CA LYS A 183 -21.74 -8.59 -0.16
C LYS A 183 -21.36 -9.36 -1.42
N HIS A 184 -20.92 -8.68 -2.47
CA HIS A 184 -20.70 -9.28 -3.78
C HIS A 184 -19.24 -9.23 -4.21
N HIS A 185 -18.83 -10.26 -4.97
CA HIS A 185 -17.59 -10.26 -5.72
C HIS A 185 -17.86 -9.78 -7.14
N PHE A 186 -17.06 -8.84 -7.66
CA PHE A 186 -17.26 -8.28 -9.00
C PHE A 186 -16.28 -8.84 -10.04
N ASP A 187 -15.46 -9.84 -9.67
CA ASP A 187 -14.38 -10.41 -10.52
C ASP A 187 -13.44 -9.34 -11.07
N GLY A 188 -13.42 -8.14 -10.48
CA GLY A 188 -12.71 -7.02 -11.03
C GLY A 188 -13.16 -6.63 -12.44
N SER A 189 -14.43 -6.79 -12.75
CA SER A 189 -14.99 -6.72 -14.11
C SER A 189 -16.10 -5.67 -14.21
N ASP A 190 -16.40 -5.28 -15.45
CA ASP A 190 -17.58 -4.47 -15.77
C ASP A 190 -18.75 -5.42 -16.06
N ILE A 191 -19.31 -5.99 -15.01
CA ILE A 191 -20.44 -6.91 -15.12
C ILE A 191 -21.69 -6.12 -15.56
N PRO A 192 -22.46 -6.57 -16.57
CA PRO A 192 -23.64 -5.85 -17.03
C PRO A 192 -24.62 -5.52 -15.90
N GLY A 193 -25.03 -4.24 -15.82
CA GLY A 193 -25.94 -3.75 -14.77
C GLY A 193 -25.30 -3.52 -13.40
N GLN A 194 -23.98 -3.72 -13.27
CA GLN A 194 -23.24 -3.54 -12.01
C GLN A 194 -22.26 -2.36 -12.10
N PRO A 195 -21.74 -1.87 -10.95
CA PRO A 195 -20.59 -0.96 -10.93
C PRO A 195 -19.42 -1.47 -11.77
N LYS A 196 -18.80 -0.56 -12.52
CA LYS A 196 -17.73 -0.86 -13.48
C LYS A 196 -16.38 -1.04 -12.80
N MET A 197 -16.23 -2.15 -12.07
CA MET A 197 -15.02 -2.43 -11.29
C MET A 197 -13.80 -2.77 -12.15
N GLY A 198 -14.02 -3.23 -13.39
CA GLY A 198 -12.95 -3.43 -14.36
C GLY A 198 -12.37 -2.11 -14.85
N THR A 199 -13.23 -1.17 -15.23
CA THR A 199 -12.84 0.20 -15.60
C THR A 199 -12.20 0.95 -14.41
N TRP A 200 -12.76 0.80 -13.20
CA TRP A 200 -12.19 1.41 -11.98
C TRP A 200 -10.71 1.07 -11.81
N MET A 201 -10.35 -0.21 -11.92
CA MET A 201 -8.97 -0.64 -11.71
C MET A 201 -8.05 -0.42 -12.91
N ALA A 202 -8.56 -0.59 -14.14
CA ALA A 202 -7.74 -0.50 -15.35
C ALA A 202 -7.57 0.93 -15.88
N ASP A 203 -8.39 1.86 -15.41
CA ASP A 203 -8.41 3.23 -15.90
C ASP A 203 -8.40 4.27 -14.78
N ASP A 204 -9.42 4.31 -13.92
CA ASP A 204 -9.57 5.41 -12.96
C ASP A 204 -8.47 5.41 -11.89
N VAL A 205 -8.07 4.23 -11.39
CA VAL A 205 -6.96 4.10 -10.43
C VAL A 205 -5.60 4.49 -11.04
N PRO A 206 -5.23 4.02 -12.24
CA PRO A 206 -4.06 4.53 -12.95
C PRO A 206 -4.10 6.04 -13.20
N ASP A 207 -5.23 6.58 -13.64
CA ASP A 207 -5.39 8.02 -13.89
C ASP A 207 -5.23 8.83 -12.60
N PHE A 208 -5.77 8.34 -11.48
CA PHE A 208 -5.54 8.90 -10.16
C PHE A 208 -4.05 8.91 -9.77
N ALA A 209 -3.33 7.81 -10.00
CA ALA A 209 -1.91 7.74 -9.69
C ALA A 209 -1.10 8.71 -10.56
N LYS A 210 -1.38 8.80 -11.86
CA LYS A 210 -0.77 9.77 -12.80
C LYS A 210 -1.05 11.22 -12.42
N ALA A 211 -2.24 11.51 -11.90
CA ALA A 211 -2.60 12.85 -11.46
C ALA A 211 -1.83 13.31 -10.22
N ASN A 212 -1.38 12.38 -9.38
CA ASN A 212 -0.84 12.67 -8.04
C ASN A 212 0.65 12.34 -7.87
N PHE A 213 1.25 11.51 -8.74
CA PHE A 213 2.63 11.06 -8.58
C PHE A 213 3.43 11.08 -9.89
N ARG A 214 4.76 11.21 -9.76
CA ARG A 214 5.70 11.04 -10.87
C ARG A 214 5.73 9.58 -11.26
N THR A 215 5.17 9.26 -12.42
CA THR A 215 5.02 7.90 -12.93
C THR A 215 5.67 7.78 -14.30
N PHE A 216 5.74 6.56 -14.84
CA PHE A 216 6.09 6.37 -16.25
C PHE A 216 4.85 6.46 -17.14
N THR A 217 5.00 7.05 -18.32
CA THR A 217 3.94 7.03 -19.35
C THR A 217 3.79 5.64 -19.99
N SER A 218 4.89 4.89 -20.10
CA SER A 218 4.93 3.53 -20.64
C SER A 218 4.33 2.51 -19.68
N ARG A 219 3.67 1.49 -20.24
CA ARG A 219 3.19 0.28 -19.52
C ARG A 219 4.27 -0.43 -18.71
N ASP A 220 5.54 -0.28 -19.08
CA ASP A 220 6.68 -0.93 -18.42
C ASP A 220 6.87 -0.42 -16.98
N GLY A 221 6.25 0.69 -16.62
CA GLY A 221 6.18 1.20 -15.24
C GLY A 221 4.95 0.77 -14.45
N TRP A 222 4.06 -0.07 -14.98
CA TRP A 222 2.78 -0.39 -14.35
C TRP A 222 2.60 -1.89 -14.14
N ALA A 223 2.34 -2.28 -12.90
CA ALA A 223 2.07 -3.66 -12.53
C ALA A 223 0.97 -3.78 -11.48
N PHE A 224 0.42 -4.97 -11.39
CA PHE A 224 -0.45 -5.38 -10.30
C PHE A 224 0.29 -6.27 -9.31
N MET A 225 -0.17 -6.26 -8.08
CA MET A 225 -0.04 -7.41 -7.19
C MET A 225 -1.40 -7.67 -6.54
N GLY A 226 -1.66 -8.91 -6.18
CA GLY A 226 -2.82 -9.20 -5.38
C GLY A 226 -2.85 -10.62 -4.86
N SER A 227 -3.76 -10.85 -3.93
CA SER A 227 -3.95 -12.16 -3.31
C SER A 227 -5.39 -12.63 -3.42
N SER A 228 -5.61 -13.93 -3.65
CA SER A 228 -6.93 -14.52 -3.84
C SER A 228 -7.72 -13.77 -4.92
N ALA A 229 -8.95 -13.34 -4.63
CA ALA A 229 -9.74 -12.46 -5.51
C ALA A 229 -8.96 -11.26 -6.07
N GLY A 230 -8.08 -10.63 -5.28
CA GLY A 230 -7.23 -9.53 -5.73
C GLY A 230 -6.13 -9.99 -6.70
N GLY A 231 -5.62 -11.21 -6.52
CA GLY A 231 -4.71 -11.86 -7.46
C GLY A 231 -5.39 -12.02 -8.81
N PHE A 232 -6.59 -12.62 -8.81
CA PHE A 232 -7.42 -12.83 -10.01
C PHE A 232 -7.65 -11.52 -10.75
N ASN A 233 -8.11 -10.51 -10.04
CA ASN A 233 -8.32 -9.17 -10.58
C ASN A 233 -7.05 -8.65 -11.27
N GLY A 234 -5.90 -8.68 -10.60
CA GLY A 234 -4.66 -8.09 -11.12
C GLY A 234 -4.14 -8.80 -12.37
N PHE A 235 -4.03 -10.13 -12.36
CA PHE A 235 -3.46 -10.85 -13.49
C PHE A 235 -4.43 -10.94 -14.67
N LYS A 236 -5.74 -11.01 -14.42
CA LYS A 236 -6.75 -10.87 -15.48
C LYS A 236 -6.67 -9.50 -16.15
N GLN A 237 -6.53 -8.42 -15.37
CA GLN A 237 -6.45 -7.06 -15.94
C GLN A 237 -5.16 -6.86 -16.76
N LEU A 238 -4.05 -7.47 -16.33
CA LEU A 238 -2.83 -7.53 -17.14
C LEU A 238 -3.07 -8.20 -18.51
N LEU A 239 -3.71 -9.37 -18.52
CA LEU A 239 -3.99 -10.11 -19.77
C LEU A 239 -5.01 -9.41 -20.65
N LYS A 240 -5.97 -8.70 -20.05
CA LYS A 240 -7.03 -7.96 -20.76
C LYS A 240 -6.52 -6.64 -21.36
N TYR A 241 -5.60 -5.97 -20.66
CA TYR A 241 -5.02 -4.69 -21.07
C TYR A 241 -3.49 -4.77 -21.13
N PRO A 242 -2.95 -5.65 -21.99
CA PRO A 242 -1.52 -5.89 -22.09
C PRO A 242 -0.80 -4.67 -22.67
N ASP A 243 -1.50 -3.72 -23.26
CA ASP A 243 -0.99 -2.42 -23.71
C ASP A 243 -0.76 -1.41 -22.56
N ARG A 244 -1.34 -1.66 -21.37
CA ARG A 244 -1.31 -0.74 -20.23
C ARG A 244 -0.49 -1.22 -19.05
N PHE A 245 -0.38 -2.54 -18.87
CA PHE A 245 0.31 -3.15 -17.74
C PHE A 245 1.35 -4.16 -18.21
N LYS A 246 2.48 -4.22 -17.52
CA LYS A 246 3.62 -5.09 -17.86
C LYS A 246 3.63 -6.40 -17.08
N ALA A 247 3.33 -6.33 -15.79
CA ALA A 247 3.53 -7.46 -14.89
C ALA A 247 2.42 -7.58 -13.83
N ALA A 248 2.28 -8.78 -13.27
CA ALA A 248 1.41 -9.07 -12.14
C ALA A 248 2.05 -10.07 -11.19
N ILE A 249 1.92 -9.83 -9.89
CA ILE A 249 2.11 -10.84 -8.84
C ILE A 249 0.73 -11.37 -8.43
N ALA A 250 0.46 -12.64 -8.69
CA ALA A 250 -0.84 -13.28 -8.49
C ALA A 250 -0.74 -14.37 -7.41
N SER A 251 -1.05 -14.02 -6.16
CA SER A 251 -0.90 -14.90 -5.01
C SER A 251 -2.18 -15.68 -4.71
N GLY A 252 -2.09 -17.01 -4.61
CA GLY A 252 -3.19 -17.92 -4.22
C GLY A 252 -4.50 -17.63 -4.95
N THR A 253 -4.42 -17.49 -6.28
CA THR A 253 -5.53 -17.01 -7.11
C THR A 253 -6.23 -18.15 -7.85
N ASP A 254 -7.53 -17.96 -8.09
CA ASP A 254 -8.27 -18.72 -9.10
C ASP A 254 -7.86 -18.30 -10.52
N ILE A 255 -8.26 -19.11 -11.52
CA ILE A 255 -7.90 -18.91 -12.93
C ILE A 255 -9.11 -18.62 -13.82
N VAL A 256 -10.33 -18.62 -13.28
CA VAL A 256 -11.58 -18.40 -14.00
C VAL A 256 -12.50 -17.44 -13.25
N PRO A 257 -13.33 -16.64 -13.95
CA PRO A 257 -14.34 -15.81 -13.30
C PRO A 257 -15.42 -16.67 -12.66
N ASP A 258 -15.84 -16.31 -11.45
CA ASP A 258 -16.79 -17.09 -10.65
C ASP A 258 -17.88 -16.25 -9.98
N SER A 259 -17.92 -14.93 -10.23
CA SER A 259 -18.92 -14.07 -9.62
C SER A 259 -20.36 -14.52 -9.93
N PRO A 260 -21.23 -14.65 -8.91
CA PRO A 260 -22.64 -14.95 -9.15
C PRO A 260 -23.35 -13.82 -9.90
N LEU A 261 -22.78 -12.61 -9.93
CA LEU A 261 -23.35 -11.46 -10.64
C LEU A 261 -23.34 -11.64 -12.17
N TRP A 262 -22.55 -12.57 -12.70
CA TRP A 262 -22.61 -12.90 -14.13
C TRP A 262 -23.96 -13.46 -14.56
N ASN A 263 -24.75 -14.01 -13.62
CA ASN A 263 -26.07 -14.57 -13.88
C ASN A 263 -26.10 -15.55 -15.07
N GLY A 264 -25.06 -16.40 -15.18
CA GLY A 264 -24.92 -17.36 -16.27
C GLY A 264 -24.52 -16.78 -17.63
N ASN A 265 -24.11 -15.51 -17.72
CA ASN A 265 -23.63 -14.90 -18.96
C ASN A 265 -22.22 -15.40 -19.33
N THR A 266 -22.15 -16.58 -19.92
CA THR A 266 -20.91 -17.25 -20.31
C THR A 266 -20.08 -16.43 -21.31
N GLN A 267 -20.71 -15.68 -22.22
CA GLN A 267 -19.98 -14.84 -23.16
C GLN A 267 -19.21 -13.72 -22.45
N ALA A 268 -19.84 -13.05 -21.48
CA ALA A 268 -19.17 -12.01 -20.70
C ALA A 268 -18.09 -12.60 -19.78
N MET A 269 -18.32 -13.80 -19.24
CA MET A 269 -17.31 -14.53 -18.48
C MET A 269 -16.09 -14.88 -19.35
N ASP A 270 -16.28 -15.38 -20.57
CA ASP A 270 -15.17 -15.70 -21.50
C ASP A 270 -14.31 -14.47 -21.83
N GLN A 271 -14.93 -13.29 -21.96
CA GLN A 271 -14.21 -12.02 -22.16
C GLN A 271 -13.41 -11.56 -20.93
N ASN A 272 -13.62 -12.20 -19.78
CA ASN A 272 -12.93 -11.94 -18.53
C ASN A 272 -12.21 -13.20 -18.00
N ASN A 273 -12.09 -14.25 -18.82
CA ASN A 273 -11.42 -15.48 -18.46
C ASN A 273 -9.93 -15.41 -18.82
N PRO A 274 -9.01 -15.50 -17.84
CA PRO A 274 -7.57 -15.45 -18.09
C PRO A 274 -7.03 -16.46 -19.10
N GLU A 275 -7.53 -17.70 -19.13
CA GLU A 275 -7.11 -18.71 -20.13
C GLU A 275 -7.46 -18.23 -21.55
N LYS A 276 -8.67 -17.69 -21.73
CA LYS A 276 -9.14 -17.15 -23.02
C LYS A 276 -8.36 -15.89 -23.43
N LEU A 277 -8.11 -15.01 -22.47
CA LEU A 277 -7.34 -13.78 -22.70
C LEU A 277 -5.88 -14.10 -23.06
N ALA A 278 -5.26 -15.06 -22.38
CA ALA A 278 -3.89 -15.50 -22.68
C ALA A 278 -3.80 -16.17 -24.06
N ALA A 279 -4.74 -17.06 -24.40
CA ALA A 279 -4.83 -17.65 -25.74
C ALA A 279 -4.91 -16.57 -26.83
N LYS A 280 -5.81 -15.60 -26.66
CA LYS A 280 -5.96 -14.48 -27.59
C LYS A 280 -4.69 -13.64 -27.70
N LEU A 281 -4.00 -13.38 -26.59
CA LEU A 281 -2.75 -12.62 -26.58
C LEU A 281 -1.63 -13.35 -27.34
N ILE A 282 -1.54 -14.67 -27.16
CA ILE A 282 -0.59 -15.54 -27.87
C ILE A 282 -0.89 -15.53 -29.37
N ASP A 283 -2.14 -15.79 -29.76
CA ASP A 283 -2.55 -15.87 -31.17
C ASP A 283 -2.32 -14.54 -31.90
N ALA A 284 -2.53 -13.42 -31.21
CA ALA A 284 -2.30 -12.08 -31.75
C ALA A 284 -0.82 -11.67 -31.80
N GLY A 285 0.09 -12.41 -31.15
CA GLY A 285 1.49 -12.00 -30.99
C GLY A 285 1.62 -10.64 -30.29
N GLY A 286 0.80 -10.39 -29.25
CA GLY A 286 0.80 -9.10 -28.55
C GLY A 286 2.06 -8.85 -27.70
N PRO A 287 2.09 -7.77 -26.91
CA PRO A 287 3.28 -7.40 -26.15
C PRO A 287 3.56 -8.37 -24.99
N ASP A 288 4.83 -8.50 -24.62
CA ASP A 288 5.23 -9.33 -23.48
C ASP A 288 4.55 -8.91 -22.18
N VAL A 289 3.95 -9.88 -21.48
CA VAL A 289 3.37 -9.77 -20.13
C VAL A 289 4.04 -10.76 -19.19
N TYR A 290 4.19 -10.38 -17.92
CA TYR A 290 4.94 -11.13 -16.92
C TYR A 290 4.07 -11.46 -15.71
N ILE A 291 3.74 -12.74 -15.51
CA ILE A 291 2.89 -13.20 -14.42
C ILE A 291 3.73 -14.03 -13.44
N ASN A 292 3.92 -13.52 -12.23
CA ASN A 292 4.47 -14.30 -11.13
C ASN A 292 3.32 -14.84 -10.28
N PHE A 293 3.12 -16.16 -10.31
CA PHE A 293 2.22 -16.82 -9.38
C PHE A 293 2.92 -17.02 -8.03
N GLN A 294 2.18 -16.90 -6.94
CA GLN A 294 2.65 -17.34 -5.62
C GLN A 294 1.67 -18.29 -4.98
N ILE A 295 2.16 -19.30 -4.27
CA ILE A 295 1.31 -20.19 -3.49
C ILE A 295 2.06 -20.80 -2.31
N GLY A 296 1.41 -20.87 -1.16
CA GLY A 296 1.88 -21.56 0.03
C GLY A 296 1.70 -23.07 -0.06
N THR A 297 2.60 -23.84 0.54
CA THR A 297 2.51 -25.31 0.53
C THR A 297 1.37 -25.89 1.35
N LYS A 298 0.71 -25.11 2.21
CA LYS A 298 -0.50 -25.52 2.94
C LYS A 298 -1.79 -25.08 2.24
N GLU A 299 -1.68 -24.52 1.03
CA GLU A 299 -2.82 -24.13 0.20
C GLU A 299 -3.14 -25.21 -0.84
N THR A 300 -4.38 -25.20 -1.31
CA THR A 300 -4.75 -25.87 -2.57
C THR A 300 -4.70 -24.84 -3.70
N GLY A 301 -4.71 -25.28 -4.96
CA GLY A 301 -4.69 -24.34 -6.10
C GLY A 301 -3.39 -24.34 -6.92
N ARG A 302 -2.34 -25.03 -6.45
CA ARG A 302 -1.03 -25.03 -7.13
C ARG A 302 -1.10 -25.62 -8.52
N GLU A 303 -1.84 -26.72 -8.67
CA GLU A 303 -2.00 -27.41 -9.96
C GLU A 303 -2.65 -26.51 -11.00
N GLN A 304 -3.56 -25.62 -10.59
CA GLN A 304 -4.25 -24.67 -11.48
C GLN A 304 -3.27 -23.63 -12.03
N ALA A 305 -2.40 -23.08 -11.18
CA ALA A 305 -1.34 -22.17 -11.62
C ALA A 305 -0.35 -22.90 -12.55
N GLU A 306 0.12 -24.10 -12.17
CA GLU A 306 1.04 -24.90 -12.99
C GLU A 306 0.43 -25.30 -14.34
N LYS A 307 -0.86 -25.64 -14.38
CA LYS A 307 -1.60 -25.89 -15.62
C LYS A 307 -1.62 -24.65 -16.50
N PHE A 308 -1.98 -23.49 -15.96
CA PHE A 308 -1.97 -22.23 -16.72
C PHE A 308 -0.58 -21.95 -17.30
N MET A 309 0.46 -22.08 -16.49
CA MET A 309 1.85 -21.89 -16.93
C MET A 309 2.24 -22.87 -18.05
N LYS A 310 1.85 -24.13 -17.95
CA LYS A 310 2.14 -25.14 -18.98
C LYS A 310 1.42 -24.85 -20.30
N GLU A 311 0.16 -24.45 -20.24
CA GLU A 311 -0.67 -24.27 -21.44
C GLU A 311 -0.44 -22.91 -22.13
N TYR A 312 -0.26 -21.86 -21.32
CA TYR A 312 -0.23 -20.47 -21.75
C TYR A 312 1.10 -19.75 -21.47
N GLY A 313 2.07 -20.34 -20.75
CA GLY A 313 3.39 -19.74 -20.51
C GLY A 313 4.32 -19.82 -21.73
N LYS A 314 3.88 -19.24 -22.86
CA LYS A 314 4.57 -19.27 -24.16
C LYS A 314 4.35 -17.98 -24.94
N GLY A 315 5.22 -17.74 -25.92
CA GLY A 315 5.17 -16.51 -26.72
C GLY A 315 5.26 -15.27 -25.82
N PRO A 316 4.31 -14.33 -25.89
CA PRO A 316 4.35 -13.10 -25.09
C PRO A 316 3.97 -13.29 -23.61
N VAL A 317 3.54 -14.48 -23.19
CA VAL A 317 3.12 -14.72 -21.80
C VAL A 317 4.23 -15.41 -21.02
N HIS A 318 4.95 -14.63 -20.22
CA HIS A 318 6.04 -15.11 -19.38
C HIS A 318 5.53 -15.40 -17.98
N THR A 319 5.81 -16.59 -17.46
CA THR A 319 5.29 -17.02 -16.15
C THR A 319 6.38 -17.52 -15.21
N SER A 320 6.19 -17.31 -13.92
CA SER A 320 6.98 -17.94 -12.85
C SER A 320 6.09 -18.35 -11.68
N LEU A 321 6.57 -19.26 -10.83
CA LEU A 321 5.88 -19.71 -9.62
C LEU A 321 6.80 -19.60 -8.40
N GLN A 322 6.40 -18.80 -7.42
CA GLN A 322 7.00 -18.76 -6.09
C GLN A 322 6.23 -19.70 -5.15
N VAL A 323 6.85 -20.83 -4.79
CA VAL A 323 6.30 -21.74 -3.79
C VAL A 323 6.80 -21.34 -2.41
N ILE A 324 5.88 -20.96 -1.53
CA ILE A 324 6.19 -20.44 -0.21
C ILE A 324 6.12 -21.60 0.78
N GLN A 325 7.27 -22.11 1.22
CA GLN A 325 7.36 -23.24 2.14
C GLN A 325 6.66 -22.93 3.47
N ASP A 326 5.81 -23.85 3.93
CA ASP A 326 4.90 -23.69 5.07
C ASP A 326 3.94 -22.49 4.96
N GLY A 327 3.77 -21.95 3.75
CA GLY A 327 2.88 -20.84 3.47
C GLY A 327 1.41 -21.25 3.54
N GLU A 328 0.58 -20.32 3.97
CA GLU A 328 -0.87 -20.45 4.09
C GLU A 328 -1.56 -19.36 3.26
N HIS A 329 -2.87 -19.50 3.05
CA HIS A 329 -3.69 -18.56 2.25
C HIS A 329 -3.92 -17.23 2.97
N ASN A 330 -2.87 -16.45 3.21
CA ASN A 330 -2.94 -15.18 3.94
C ASN A 330 -1.88 -14.16 3.52
N GLY A 331 -2.17 -12.89 3.81
CA GLY A 331 -1.30 -11.77 3.43
C GLY A 331 0.13 -11.85 3.98
N LYS A 332 0.36 -12.46 5.16
CA LYS A 332 1.72 -12.58 5.71
C LYS A 332 2.57 -13.57 4.91
N SER A 333 2.00 -14.73 4.56
CA SER A 333 2.68 -15.70 3.71
C SER A 333 2.98 -15.10 2.34
N TYR A 334 2.03 -14.39 1.73
CA TYR A 334 2.25 -13.74 0.43
C TYR A 334 3.30 -12.62 0.49
N VAL A 335 3.34 -11.79 1.54
CA VAL A 335 4.43 -10.82 1.71
C VAL A 335 5.79 -11.52 1.86
N ARG A 336 5.84 -12.67 2.55
CA ARG A 336 7.05 -13.49 2.59
C ARG A 336 7.46 -13.97 1.19
N GLY A 337 6.54 -14.50 0.39
CA GLY A 337 6.81 -14.90 -1.01
C GLY A 337 7.25 -13.73 -1.91
N MET A 338 6.73 -12.53 -1.66
CA MET A 338 7.21 -11.30 -2.30
C MET A 338 8.68 -11.00 -1.99
N ARG A 339 9.08 -11.14 -0.72
CA ARG A 339 10.47 -10.95 -0.27
C ARG A 339 11.41 -12.05 -0.74
N GLU A 340 10.92 -13.28 -0.87
CA GLU A 340 11.72 -14.43 -1.29
C GLU A 340 12.15 -14.38 -2.76
N GLY A 341 11.36 -13.75 -3.63
CA GLY A 341 11.75 -13.62 -5.04
C GLY A 341 10.76 -12.93 -5.97
N SER A 342 9.47 -12.84 -5.59
CA SER A 342 8.46 -12.34 -6.53
C SER A 342 8.62 -10.86 -6.86
N LEU A 343 8.98 -10.02 -5.89
CA LEU A 343 9.30 -8.62 -6.14
C LEU A 343 10.51 -8.49 -7.06
N GLU A 344 11.55 -9.29 -6.82
CA GLU A 344 12.77 -9.30 -7.64
C GLU A 344 12.47 -9.68 -9.09
N TRP A 345 11.63 -10.71 -9.27
CA TRP A 345 11.28 -11.20 -10.60
C TRP A 345 10.56 -10.15 -11.44
N ILE A 346 9.53 -9.48 -10.91
CA ILE A 346 8.85 -8.41 -11.66
C ILE A 346 9.76 -7.18 -11.82
N SER A 347 10.63 -6.90 -10.86
CA SER A 347 11.51 -5.74 -10.89
C SER A 347 12.55 -5.81 -12.00
N LYS A 348 12.96 -7.03 -12.40
CA LYS A 348 13.91 -7.26 -13.51
C LYS A 348 13.34 -6.92 -14.89
N VAL A 349 12.02 -6.88 -15.03
CA VAL A 349 11.34 -6.70 -16.33
C VAL A 349 10.58 -5.37 -16.43
N MET A 350 10.56 -4.60 -15.35
CA MET A 350 9.89 -3.31 -15.24
C MET A 350 10.89 -2.15 -15.28
N LYS A 351 10.38 -0.97 -15.65
CA LYS A 351 11.17 0.26 -15.69
C LYS A 351 11.35 0.83 -14.28
N GLY A 352 12.60 1.03 -13.86
CA GLY A 352 12.98 1.64 -12.59
C GLY A 352 13.31 3.13 -12.71
N PRO A 353 13.32 3.88 -11.59
CA PRO A 353 13.73 5.28 -11.61
C PRO A 353 15.21 5.42 -12.00
N THR A 354 15.53 6.49 -12.72
CA THR A 354 16.89 6.80 -13.17
C THR A 354 17.49 7.91 -12.30
N PRO A 355 18.65 7.70 -11.66
CA PRO A 355 19.29 8.74 -10.87
C PRO A 355 19.92 9.81 -11.78
N ASP A 356 19.83 11.08 -11.38
CA ASP A 356 20.56 12.18 -11.99
C ASP A 356 22.05 12.05 -11.59
N PRO A 357 22.96 11.80 -12.55
CA PRO A 357 24.38 11.62 -12.25
C PRO A 357 25.05 12.87 -11.68
N GLY A 358 24.42 14.05 -11.82
CA GLY A 358 24.89 15.32 -11.26
C GLY A 358 24.54 15.52 -9.79
N VAL A 359 23.70 14.66 -9.20
CA VAL A 359 23.26 14.76 -7.81
C VAL A 359 23.89 13.63 -7.00
N ARG A 360 24.78 13.98 -6.07
CA ARG A 360 25.50 13.03 -5.20
C ARG A 360 24.75 12.73 -3.92
#